data_AF-A0A200Q632-F1
#
_entry.id   AF-A0A200Q632-F1
#
_cell.length_a   1.000
_cell.length_b   1.000
_cell.length_c   1.000
_cell.angle_alpha   90.00
_cell.angle_beta   90.00
_cell.angle_gamma   90.00
#
_symmetry.space_group_name_H-M   'P 1'
#
loop_
_entity.id
_entity.type
_entity.pdbx_description
1 polymer ?
#
loop_
_entity_poly.entity_id
_entity_poly.type
_entity_poly.pdbx_seq_one_letter_code
_entity_poly.pdbx_strand_id
1 'polypeptide(L)'
;MSILPKNDSIQIRDVWSDNLENEFNLIREIVDDYPYIAMDTEFPGIVLRPIGNFKTSSEYHYQTLKANVDMLKLIQLGLTFSDEEGNLPTCGTDKYCVWQFNFREFNVIDDVFANDSIELLKESGIDFKKNNEKGIDAHLFGELLMSSGIVLNDNVHWVTFHSGYDFGYLLKLLTRKSLPETQVGFFNLIKMFFPTVYDIKHLMKFCNSLHGGLNKLAELLEVERIGICHQAGSDSLLTSCTFRRLKEAYFGGSTEKYSGVLYGLGVENGENSH
;
A
#
# COMPACT_ATOMS: atom_id res chain seq x y z
N MET A 1 -16.48 -23.56 1.63
CA MET A 1 -15.43 -23.79 2.65
C MET A 1 -14.77 -22.45 2.91
N SER A 2 -14.55 -22.04 4.16
CA SER A 2 -14.00 -20.71 4.46
C SER A 2 -12.59 -20.58 3.88
N ILE A 3 -12.44 -19.76 2.83
CA ILE A 3 -11.20 -19.57 2.08
C ILE A 3 -10.28 -18.56 2.80
N LEU A 4 -10.44 -18.39 4.11
CA LEU A 4 -9.66 -17.46 4.91
C LEU A 4 -9.05 -18.24 6.09
N PRO A 5 -7.77 -18.03 6.40
CA PRO A 5 -7.18 -18.58 7.60
C PRO A 5 -7.99 -18.13 8.82
N LYS A 6 -8.20 -19.02 9.79
CA LYS A 6 -8.85 -18.63 11.06
C LYS A 6 -8.01 -17.51 11.71
N ASN A 7 -8.65 -16.56 12.37
CA ASN A 7 -7.99 -15.38 12.97
C ASN A 7 -6.71 -15.75 13.77
N ASP A 8 -6.74 -16.86 14.54
CA ASP A 8 -5.61 -17.32 15.35
C ASP A 8 -4.38 -17.83 14.56
N SER A 9 -4.54 -18.07 13.26
CA SER A 9 -3.49 -18.57 12.36
C SER A 9 -2.72 -17.48 11.62
N ILE A 10 -3.12 -16.21 11.75
CA ILE A 10 -2.41 -15.07 11.15
C ILE A 10 -1.68 -14.29 12.24
N GLN A 11 -0.44 -13.93 11.96
CA GLN A 11 0.39 -13.06 12.76
C GLN A 11 0.74 -11.81 11.96
N ILE A 12 0.24 -10.66 12.43
CA ILE A 12 0.75 -9.35 11.99
C ILE A 12 2.03 -9.09 12.78
N ARG A 13 3.15 -9.04 12.06
CA ARG A 13 4.50 -8.87 12.58
C ARG A 13 4.82 -7.39 12.62
N ASP A 14 4.79 -6.81 13.82
CA ASP A 14 5.24 -5.44 14.02
C ASP A 14 6.75 -5.36 13.84
N VAL A 15 7.18 -4.57 12.85
CA VAL A 15 8.57 -4.32 12.53
C VAL A 15 8.98 -2.95 13.09
N TRP A 16 10.06 -2.98 13.85
CA TRP A 16 10.72 -1.86 14.51
C TRP A 16 12.20 -1.87 14.13
N SER A 17 12.97 -0.91 14.66
CA SER A 17 14.40 -0.80 14.36
C SER A 17 15.23 -2.03 14.75
N ASP A 18 14.85 -2.78 15.79
CA ASP A 18 15.61 -3.90 16.34
C ASP A 18 15.43 -5.22 15.59
N ASN A 19 14.30 -5.40 14.89
CA ASN A 19 14.02 -6.60 14.08
C ASN A 19 13.99 -6.36 12.57
N LEU A 20 14.15 -5.12 12.09
CA LEU A 20 14.06 -4.75 10.67
C LEU A 20 14.85 -5.67 9.73
N GLU A 21 16.13 -5.90 10.01
CA GLU A 21 16.99 -6.72 9.15
C GLU A 21 16.54 -8.19 9.11
N ASN A 22 16.12 -8.74 10.25
CA ASN A 22 15.64 -10.11 10.35
C ASN A 22 14.35 -10.30 9.53
N GLU A 23 13.44 -9.34 9.61
CA GLU A 23 12.18 -9.38 8.85
C GLU A 23 12.42 -9.22 7.35
N PHE A 24 13.37 -8.38 6.94
CA PHE A 24 13.77 -8.30 5.53
C PHE A 24 14.46 -9.57 5.01
N ASN A 25 15.21 -10.28 5.86
CA ASN A 25 15.77 -11.58 5.47
C ASN A 25 14.66 -12.60 5.18
N LEU A 26 13.62 -12.67 6.03
CA LEU A 26 12.46 -13.51 5.78
C LEU A 26 11.75 -13.12 4.48
N ILE A 27 11.57 -11.82 4.23
CA ILE A 27 10.92 -11.35 3.01
C ILE A 27 11.71 -11.75 1.75
N ARG A 28 13.04 -11.65 1.78
CA ARG A 28 13.90 -12.08 0.67
C ARG A 28 13.79 -13.58 0.38
N GLU A 29 13.52 -14.40 1.40
CA GLU A 29 13.35 -15.84 1.24
C GLU A 29 12.01 -16.21 0.59
N ILE A 30 10.98 -15.39 0.75
CA ILE A 30 9.61 -15.74 0.32
C ILE A 30 9.15 -15.03 -0.96
N VAL A 31 9.79 -13.93 -1.38
CA VAL A 31 9.24 -13.05 -2.43
C VAL A 31 9.06 -13.75 -3.78
N ASP A 32 9.91 -14.73 -4.09
CA ASP A 32 9.83 -15.49 -5.33
C ASP A 32 8.66 -16.51 -5.32
N ASP A 33 8.34 -17.08 -4.16
CA ASP A 33 7.25 -18.04 -3.98
C ASP A 33 5.89 -17.34 -3.76
N TYR A 34 5.90 -16.12 -3.22
CA TYR A 34 4.72 -15.32 -2.89
C TYR A 34 4.77 -13.94 -3.57
N PRO A 35 4.66 -13.88 -4.91
CA PRO A 35 4.95 -12.67 -5.69
C PRO A 35 3.85 -11.61 -5.69
N TYR A 36 2.68 -11.87 -5.10
CA TYR A 36 1.62 -10.86 -4.96
C TYR A 36 1.81 -10.10 -3.66
N ILE A 37 2.01 -8.78 -3.77
CA ILE A 37 2.28 -7.92 -2.64
C ILE A 37 1.15 -6.91 -2.51
N ALA A 38 0.29 -7.13 -1.53
CA ALA A 38 -0.71 -6.15 -1.16
C ALA A 38 -0.13 -5.13 -0.19
N MET A 39 -0.48 -3.86 -0.39
CA MET A 39 0.12 -2.75 0.34
C MET A 39 -0.90 -1.69 0.72
N ASP A 40 -0.66 -1.08 1.88
CA ASP A 40 -1.40 0.07 2.42
C ASP A 40 -0.45 0.92 3.28
N THR A 41 -0.74 2.22 3.44
CA THR A 41 0.08 3.12 4.26
C THR A 41 -0.75 4.00 5.20
N GLU A 42 -0.17 4.30 6.36
CA GLU A 42 -0.72 5.32 7.26
C GLU A 42 0.21 6.54 7.30
N PHE A 43 -0.37 7.73 7.16
CA PHE A 43 0.35 9.00 7.08
C PHE A 43 -0.52 10.14 7.64
N PRO A 44 0.06 11.32 7.94
CA PRO A 44 -0.62 12.37 8.71
C PRO A 44 -1.63 13.20 7.91
N GLY A 45 -2.32 12.58 6.95
CA GLY A 45 -3.39 13.17 6.16
C GLY A 45 -2.93 14.11 5.04
N ILE A 46 -3.80 15.07 4.72
CA ILE A 46 -3.63 16.05 3.65
C ILE A 46 -3.81 17.44 4.24
N VAL A 47 -2.78 18.27 4.15
CA VAL A 47 -2.74 19.62 4.74
C VAL A 47 -2.51 20.71 3.69
N LEU A 48 -1.99 20.35 2.52
CA LEU A 48 -1.78 21.28 1.40
C LEU A 48 -2.81 21.03 0.30
N ARG A 49 -3.34 22.13 -0.25
CA ARG A 49 -4.12 22.13 -1.49
C ARG A 49 -3.55 23.22 -2.40
N PRO A 50 -2.89 22.85 -3.51
CA PRO A 50 -2.25 23.84 -4.37
C PRO A 50 -3.31 24.72 -5.04
N ILE A 51 -3.04 26.03 -5.09
CA ILE A 51 -3.90 27.02 -5.72
C ILE A 51 -3.30 27.35 -7.08
N GLY A 52 -4.09 27.21 -8.15
CA GLY A 52 -3.64 27.47 -9.50
C GLY A 52 -4.60 26.97 -10.57
N ASN A 53 -4.24 27.23 -11.84
CA ASN A 53 -4.97 26.71 -12.98
C ASN A 53 -4.35 25.38 -13.41
N PHE A 54 -5.12 24.30 -13.31
CA PHE A 54 -4.72 22.95 -13.74
C PHE A 54 -5.48 22.58 -14.99
N LYS A 55 -4.81 21.89 -15.93
CA LYS A 55 -5.40 21.52 -17.22
C LYS A 55 -6.42 20.39 -17.06
N THR A 56 -6.19 19.49 -16.11
CA THR A 56 -7.06 18.36 -15.83
C THR A 56 -7.22 18.14 -14.31
N SER A 57 -8.29 17.43 -13.94
CA SER A 57 -8.49 16.98 -12.55
C SER A 57 -7.36 16.05 -12.09
N SER A 58 -6.85 15.18 -12.97
CA SER A 58 -5.72 14.29 -12.66
C SER A 58 -4.42 15.06 -12.37
N GLU A 59 -4.16 16.15 -13.09
CA GLU A 59 -3.01 17.03 -12.83
C GLU A 59 -3.15 17.71 -11.47
N TYR A 60 -4.34 18.23 -11.13
CA TYR A 60 -4.61 18.80 -9.82
C TYR A 60 -4.40 17.78 -8.68
N HIS A 61 -4.93 16.56 -8.84
CA HIS A 61 -4.77 15.49 -7.88
C HIS A 61 -3.29 15.12 -7.70
N TYR A 62 -2.53 15.02 -8.79
CA TYR A 62 -1.10 14.73 -8.73
C TYR A 62 -0.33 15.84 -8.00
N GLN A 63 -0.58 17.11 -8.31
CA GLN A 63 0.09 18.22 -7.64
C GLN A 63 -0.27 18.30 -6.15
N THR A 64 -1.50 17.96 -5.80
CA THR A 64 -1.91 17.84 -4.39
C THR A 64 -1.16 16.72 -3.69
N LEU A 65 -1.10 15.54 -4.29
CA LEU A 65 -0.34 14.40 -3.79
C LEU A 65 1.13 14.74 -3.59
N LYS A 66 1.79 15.27 -4.63
CA LYS A 66 3.20 15.67 -4.60
C LYS A 66 3.49 16.61 -3.43
N ALA A 67 2.73 17.69 -3.31
CA ALA A 67 2.96 18.69 -2.27
C ALA A 67 2.86 18.09 -0.86
N ASN A 68 1.87 17.23 -0.61
CA ASN A 68 1.68 16.60 0.69
C ASN A 68 2.73 15.51 0.95
N VAL A 69 2.99 14.60 0.00
CA VAL A 69 3.99 13.54 0.19
C VAL A 69 5.39 14.12 0.38
N ASP A 70 5.77 15.17 -0.35
CA ASP A 70 7.08 15.80 -0.20
C ASP A 70 7.25 16.40 1.20
N MET A 71 6.22 17.04 1.74
CA MET A 71 6.26 17.71 3.05
C MET A 71 6.08 16.76 4.25
N LEU A 72 5.18 15.80 4.13
CA LEU A 72 4.75 14.94 5.23
C LEU A 72 5.63 13.69 5.35
N LYS A 73 5.49 13.01 6.48
CA LYS A 73 6.30 11.83 6.83
C LYS A 73 5.41 10.61 7.01
N LEU A 74 5.84 9.50 6.44
CA LEU A 74 5.17 8.21 6.57
C LEU A 74 5.17 7.74 8.03
N ILE A 75 4.08 7.13 8.49
CA ILE A 75 3.93 6.64 9.87
C ILE A 75 3.99 5.11 9.90
N GLN A 76 3.24 4.45 9.01
CA GLN A 76 3.28 3.00 8.84
C GLN A 76 3.19 2.57 7.38
N LEU A 77 3.70 1.38 7.11
CA LEU A 77 3.52 0.63 5.86
C LEU A 77 3.13 -0.80 6.19
N GLY A 78 2.13 -1.34 5.52
CA GLY A 78 1.73 -2.72 5.61
C GLY A 78 2.06 -3.45 4.33
N LEU A 79 2.63 -4.64 4.45
CA LEU A 79 2.87 -5.55 3.32
C LEU A 79 2.30 -6.92 3.62
N THR A 80 1.44 -7.41 2.73
CA THR A 80 0.94 -8.79 2.75
C THR A 80 1.38 -9.49 1.48
N PHE A 81 2.07 -10.62 1.64
CA PHE A 81 2.55 -11.44 0.53
C PHE A 81 1.61 -12.61 0.32
N SER A 82 1.33 -12.96 -0.93
CA SER A 82 0.59 -14.15 -1.29
C SER A 82 1.07 -14.77 -2.60
N ASP A 83 0.77 -16.04 -2.81
CA ASP A 83 0.91 -16.68 -4.11
C ASP A 83 -0.28 -16.33 -5.03
N GLU A 84 -0.29 -16.89 -6.24
CA GLU A 84 -1.36 -16.70 -7.24
C GLU A 84 -2.75 -17.16 -6.75
N GLU A 85 -2.78 -18.14 -5.85
CA GLU A 85 -4.01 -18.68 -5.25
C GLU A 85 -4.43 -17.91 -3.99
N GLY A 86 -3.62 -16.97 -3.52
CA GLY A 86 -3.84 -16.17 -2.32
C GLY A 86 -3.44 -16.86 -1.02
N ASN A 87 -2.62 -17.91 -1.06
CA ASN A 87 -2.04 -18.51 0.13
C ASN A 87 -0.96 -17.59 0.69
N LEU A 88 -0.90 -17.47 2.01
CA LEU A 88 0.07 -16.62 2.72
C LEU A 88 1.32 -17.42 3.13
N PRO A 89 2.49 -16.78 3.27
CA PRO A 89 3.71 -17.41 3.78
C PRO A 89 3.64 -17.62 5.30
N THR A 90 4.28 -18.68 5.80
CA THR A 90 4.38 -18.91 7.27
C THR A 90 5.71 -18.47 7.91
N CYS A 91 6.67 -18.01 7.09
CA CYS A 91 7.99 -17.49 7.48
C CYS A 91 8.70 -18.33 8.55
N GLY A 92 8.71 -19.65 8.38
CA GLY A 92 9.37 -20.59 9.29
C GLY A 92 8.62 -20.85 10.60
N THR A 93 7.36 -20.41 10.72
CA THR A 93 6.49 -20.65 11.88
C THR A 93 5.26 -21.49 11.53
N ASP A 94 4.39 -21.76 12.50
CA ASP A 94 3.08 -22.39 12.33
C ASP A 94 1.97 -21.40 11.94
N LYS A 95 2.29 -20.10 11.82
CA LYS A 95 1.35 -19.03 11.52
C LYS A 95 1.69 -18.30 10.23
N TYR A 96 0.65 -17.87 9.53
CA TYR A 96 0.78 -16.99 8.37
C TYR A 96 1.27 -15.61 8.79
N CYS A 97 2.09 -14.98 7.96
CA CYS A 97 2.78 -13.74 8.31
C CYS A 97 2.33 -12.57 7.42
N VAL A 98 2.09 -11.44 8.06
CA VAL A 98 1.83 -10.13 7.45
C VAL A 98 2.76 -9.13 8.12
N TRP A 99 3.32 -8.16 7.40
CA TRP A 99 4.27 -7.20 7.97
C TRP A 99 3.62 -5.84 8.18
N GLN A 100 3.94 -5.24 9.33
CA GLN A 100 3.57 -3.88 9.68
C GLN A 100 4.83 -3.10 10.09
N PHE A 101 5.33 -2.25 9.21
CA PHE A 101 6.50 -1.43 9.45
C PHE A 101 6.11 -0.12 10.13
N ASN A 102 6.78 0.20 11.24
CA ASN A 102 6.53 1.39 12.04
C ASN A 102 7.70 2.38 11.92
N PHE A 103 7.47 3.57 11.37
CA PHE A 103 8.54 4.55 11.08
C PHE A 103 8.74 5.55 12.22
N ARG A 104 9.98 6.04 12.38
CA ARG A 104 10.36 6.95 13.48
C ARG A 104 10.25 8.44 13.16
N GLU A 105 10.18 8.78 11.88
CA GLU A 105 10.46 10.13 11.39
C GLU A 105 9.39 11.14 11.80
N PHE A 106 8.13 10.72 11.85
CA PHE A 106 7.01 11.57 12.18
C PHE A 106 6.92 11.87 13.68
N ASN A 107 6.94 13.13 14.06
CA ASN A 107 6.85 13.63 15.43
C ASN A 107 5.66 14.59 15.56
N VAL A 108 4.70 14.22 16.41
CA VAL A 108 3.46 14.98 16.67
C VAL A 108 3.69 16.38 17.27
N ILE A 109 4.88 16.69 17.78
CA ILE A 109 5.23 18.00 18.36
C ILE A 109 5.77 18.94 17.28
N ASP A 110 6.62 18.42 16.39
CA ASP A 110 7.43 19.24 15.48
C ASP A 110 6.89 19.26 14.04
N ASP A 111 6.20 18.20 13.61
CA ASP A 111 5.78 18.02 12.23
C ASP A 111 4.39 18.56 11.94
N VAL A 112 4.15 18.90 10.67
CA VAL A 112 2.82 19.29 10.19
C VAL A 112 1.96 18.04 9.98
N PHE A 113 0.69 18.12 10.35
CA PHE A 113 -0.29 17.04 10.16
C PHE A 113 -1.73 17.58 10.12
N ALA A 114 -2.64 16.75 9.61
CA ALA A 114 -4.08 16.98 9.76
C ALA A 114 -4.55 16.41 11.11
N ASN A 115 -5.22 17.23 11.93
CA ASN A 115 -5.67 16.84 13.27
C ASN A 115 -6.56 15.59 13.23
N ASP A 116 -7.58 15.58 12.39
CA ASP A 116 -8.53 14.47 12.25
C ASP A 116 -7.81 13.15 11.91
N SER A 117 -6.74 13.20 11.11
CA SER A 117 -5.94 12.01 10.76
C SER A 117 -5.15 11.50 11.96
N ILE A 118 -4.53 12.38 12.74
CA ILE A 118 -3.77 11.96 13.94
C ILE A 118 -4.69 11.46 15.05
N GLU A 119 -5.86 12.08 15.23
CA GLU A 119 -6.86 11.59 16.18
C GLU A 119 -7.34 10.19 15.80
N LEU A 120 -7.71 9.98 14.53
CA LEU A 120 -8.09 8.66 14.02
C LEU A 120 -7.00 7.61 14.23
N LEU A 121 -5.73 7.94 13.93
CA LEU A 121 -4.62 7.01 14.11
C LEU A 121 -4.35 6.68 15.59
N LYS A 122 -4.49 7.65 16.50
CA LYS A 122 -4.41 7.40 17.95
C LYS A 122 -5.52 6.47 18.42
N GLU A 123 -6.76 6.70 17.98
CA GLU A 123 -7.91 5.85 18.29
C GLU A 123 -7.74 4.44 17.72
N SER A 124 -7.03 4.32 16.60
CA SER A 124 -6.70 3.05 15.95
C SER A 124 -5.46 2.36 16.55
N GLY A 125 -4.89 2.91 17.63
CA GLY A 125 -3.85 2.27 18.43
C GLY A 125 -2.40 2.61 18.04
N ILE A 126 -2.18 3.64 17.22
CA ILE A 126 -0.83 4.12 16.91
C ILE A 126 -0.20 4.81 18.12
N ASP A 127 0.90 4.25 18.62
CA ASP A 127 1.72 4.83 19.68
C ASP A 127 2.85 5.67 19.08
N PHE A 128 2.58 6.95 18.84
CA PHE A 128 3.54 7.90 18.28
C PHE A 128 4.82 8.03 19.11
N LYS A 129 4.74 7.88 20.44
CA LYS A 129 5.93 7.92 21.29
C LYS A 129 6.81 6.71 21.01
N LYS A 130 6.21 5.52 20.94
CA LYS A 130 6.92 4.29 20.57
C LYS A 130 7.49 4.36 19.15
N ASN A 131 6.78 4.97 18.20
CA ASN A 131 7.32 5.26 16.86
C ASN A 131 8.61 6.06 16.93
N ASN A 132 8.65 7.19 17.64
CA ASN A 132 9.88 7.99 17.74
C ASN A 132 11.01 7.26 18.49
N GLU A 133 10.69 6.46 19.52
CA GLU A 133 11.70 5.76 20.34
C GLU A 133 12.27 4.50 19.68
N LYS A 134 11.45 3.75 18.94
CA LYS A 134 11.78 2.40 18.45
C LYS A 134 11.58 2.22 16.96
N GLY A 135 10.99 3.19 16.28
CA GLY A 135 10.64 3.10 14.87
C GLY A 135 11.83 2.89 13.95
N ILE A 136 11.52 2.33 12.80
CA ILE A 136 12.44 2.10 11.69
C ILE A 136 12.94 3.44 11.18
N ASP A 137 14.24 3.48 10.86
CA ASP A 137 14.81 4.56 10.06
C ASP A 137 14.36 4.39 8.60
N ALA A 138 13.65 5.38 8.07
CA ALA A 138 13.11 5.37 6.72
C ALA A 138 14.21 5.24 5.64
N HIS A 139 15.42 5.75 5.90
CA HIS A 139 16.53 5.61 4.98
C HIS A 139 17.05 4.18 4.95
N LEU A 140 17.27 3.55 6.11
CA LEU A 140 17.68 2.15 6.19
C LEU A 140 16.62 1.23 5.56
N PHE A 141 15.33 1.51 5.82
CA PHE A 141 14.23 0.78 5.18
C PHE A 141 14.32 0.85 3.65
N GLY A 142 14.55 2.05 3.08
CA GLY A 142 14.69 2.23 1.64
C GLY A 142 15.83 1.42 1.02
N GLU A 143 16.98 1.31 1.72
CA GLU A 143 18.12 0.50 1.28
C GLU A 143 17.81 -1.00 1.28
N LEU A 144 17.15 -1.48 2.33
CA LEU A 144 16.74 -2.88 2.44
C LEU A 144 15.66 -3.23 1.41
N LEU A 145 14.70 -2.34 1.19
CA LEU A 145 13.65 -2.50 0.17
C LEU A 145 14.23 -2.53 -1.24
N MET A 146 15.21 -1.69 -1.55
CA MET A 146 15.87 -1.68 -2.87
C MET A 146 16.55 -3.02 -3.20
N SER A 147 17.05 -3.72 -2.18
CA SER A 147 17.81 -4.97 -2.30
C SER A 147 17.04 -6.22 -1.90
N SER A 148 15.70 -6.13 -1.76
CA SER A 148 14.87 -7.23 -1.28
C SER A 148 14.28 -8.12 -2.39
N GLY A 149 14.30 -7.66 -3.64
CA GLY A 149 13.59 -8.32 -4.76
C GLY A 149 12.12 -7.92 -4.90
N ILE A 150 11.59 -7.06 -4.02
CA ILE A 150 10.19 -6.59 -4.03
C ILE A 150 9.94 -5.50 -5.07
N VAL A 151 10.97 -4.71 -5.40
CA VAL A 151 10.91 -3.62 -6.37
C VAL A 151 11.87 -3.90 -7.52
N LEU A 152 11.65 -3.24 -8.67
CA LEU A 152 12.44 -3.46 -9.90
C LEU A 152 12.41 -4.93 -10.35
N ASN A 153 11.33 -5.64 -10.05
CA ASN A 153 11.14 -7.06 -10.34
C ASN A 153 9.84 -7.27 -11.13
N ASP A 154 9.97 -7.74 -12.38
CA ASP A 154 8.83 -7.95 -13.29
C ASP A 154 7.93 -9.13 -12.85
N ASN A 155 8.42 -10.01 -11.98
CA ASN A 155 7.65 -11.13 -11.45
C ASN A 155 6.70 -10.73 -10.31
N VAL A 156 6.89 -9.54 -9.72
CA VAL A 156 6.11 -9.07 -8.57
C VAL A 156 4.85 -8.32 -9.03
N HIS A 157 3.74 -8.63 -8.37
CA HIS A 157 2.42 -8.05 -8.66
C HIS A 157 1.95 -7.24 -7.45
N TRP A 158 1.91 -5.91 -7.58
CA TRP A 158 1.45 -5.03 -6.52
C TRP A 158 -0.07 -4.91 -6.53
N VAL A 159 -0.67 -5.06 -5.36
CA VAL A 159 -2.13 -4.99 -5.16
C VAL A 159 -2.43 -3.90 -4.15
N THR A 160 -3.27 -2.93 -4.50
CA THR A 160 -3.46 -1.74 -3.66
C THR A 160 -4.90 -1.24 -3.73
N PHE A 161 -5.26 -0.26 -2.90
CA PHE A 161 -6.58 0.37 -2.92
C PHE A 161 -6.47 1.89 -2.89
N HIS A 162 -6.82 2.57 -4.00
CA HIS A 162 -6.80 4.04 -4.09
C HIS A 162 -5.42 4.66 -3.77
N SER A 163 -4.40 4.11 -4.43
CA SER A 163 -3.05 4.04 -3.87
C SER A 163 -2.06 5.11 -4.31
N GLY A 164 -2.57 6.24 -4.81
CA GLY A 164 -1.71 7.32 -5.28
C GLY A 164 -0.70 7.77 -4.21
N TYR A 165 -1.20 8.04 -3.01
CA TYR A 165 -0.36 8.48 -1.89
C TYR A 165 0.60 7.38 -1.41
N ASP A 166 0.14 6.13 -1.34
CA ASP A 166 0.95 5.01 -0.88
C ASP A 166 2.19 4.83 -1.76
N PHE A 167 2.00 4.80 -3.08
CA PHE A 167 3.10 4.76 -4.03
C PHE A 167 3.94 6.04 -4.02
N GLY A 168 3.34 7.18 -3.76
CA GLY A 168 4.06 8.43 -3.52
C GLY A 168 5.07 8.28 -2.39
N TYR A 169 4.64 7.77 -1.24
CA TYR A 169 5.53 7.54 -0.10
C TYR A 169 6.61 6.50 -0.40
N LEU A 170 6.27 5.37 -1.03
CA LEU A 170 7.29 4.38 -1.42
C LEU A 170 8.32 4.96 -2.41
N LEU A 171 7.90 5.72 -3.41
CA LEU A 171 8.85 6.39 -4.32
C LEU A 171 9.72 7.41 -3.58
N LYS A 172 9.16 8.18 -2.63
CA LYS A 172 9.93 9.09 -1.78
C LYS A 172 10.99 8.33 -0.98
N LEU A 173 10.62 7.19 -0.38
CA LEU A 173 11.55 6.33 0.37
C LEU A 173 12.67 5.77 -0.53
N LEU A 174 12.31 5.22 -1.69
CA LEU A 174 13.25 4.57 -2.62
C LEU A 174 14.21 5.57 -3.29
N THR A 175 13.69 6.73 -3.70
CA THR A 175 14.47 7.71 -4.47
C THR A 175 15.20 8.72 -3.60
N ARG A 176 14.74 8.91 -2.36
CA ARG A 176 15.20 9.95 -1.42
C ARG A 176 15.19 11.35 -2.01
N LYS A 177 14.23 11.60 -2.89
CA LYS A 177 14.02 12.87 -3.57
C LYS A 177 12.56 13.27 -3.45
N SER A 178 12.30 14.56 -3.66
CA SER A 178 10.95 15.03 -3.96
C SER A 178 10.39 14.28 -5.16
N LEU A 179 9.08 14.03 -5.15
CA LEU A 179 8.41 13.39 -6.27
C LEU A 179 8.56 14.21 -7.56
N PRO A 180 8.52 13.58 -8.75
CA PRO A 180 8.72 14.27 -10.02
C PRO A 180 7.81 15.49 -10.20
N GLU A 181 8.25 16.53 -10.91
CA GLU A 181 7.41 17.72 -11.11
C GLU A 181 6.15 17.44 -11.95
N THR A 182 6.19 16.41 -12.79
CA THR A 182 5.08 16.06 -13.68
C THR A 182 4.51 14.68 -13.35
N GLN A 183 3.20 14.54 -13.56
CA GLN A 183 2.49 13.26 -13.43
C GLN A 183 3.09 12.18 -14.34
N VAL A 184 3.50 12.55 -15.56
CA VAL A 184 4.17 11.63 -16.49
C VAL A 184 5.49 11.12 -15.89
N GLY A 185 6.30 12.01 -15.29
CA GLY A 185 7.52 11.63 -14.60
C GLY A 185 7.27 10.67 -13.43
N PHE A 186 6.19 10.89 -12.69
CA PHE A 186 5.76 9.98 -11.62
C PHE A 186 5.41 8.59 -12.15
N PHE A 187 4.55 8.48 -13.17
CA PHE A 187 4.20 7.18 -13.74
C PHE A 187 5.38 6.46 -14.40
N ASN A 188 6.36 7.19 -14.94
CA ASN A 188 7.61 6.58 -15.43
C ASN A 188 8.38 5.88 -14.29
N LEU A 189 8.43 6.50 -13.11
CA LEU A 189 9.04 5.87 -11.93
C LEU A 189 8.19 4.72 -11.39
N ILE A 190 6.86 4.87 -11.34
CA ILE A 190 5.97 3.77 -10.94
C ILE A 190 6.20 2.54 -11.80
N LYS A 191 6.18 2.70 -13.13
CA LYS A 191 6.41 1.59 -14.06
C LYS A 191 7.80 0.96 -13.90
N MET A 192 8.81 1.75 -13.53
CA MET A 192 10.16 1.25 -13.31
C MET A 192 10.24 0.42 -12.02
N PHE A 193 9.81 0.98 -10.88
CA PHE A 193 9.94 0.35 -9.56
C PHE A 193 8.90 -0.73 -9.29
N PHE A 194 7.70 -0.59 -9.88
CA PHE A 194 6.53 -1.44 -9.67
C PHE A 194 5.92 -1.80 -11.03
N PRO A 195 6.52 -2.75 -11.78
CA PRO A 195 6.14 -3.01 -13.17
C PRO A 195 4.66 -3.41 -13.33
N THR A 196 4.15 -4.20 -12.39
CA THR A 196 2.77 -4.69 -12.40
C THR A 196 2.02 -4.20 -11.16
N VAL A 197 0.99 -3.37 -11.36
CA VAL A 197 0.18 -2.76 -10.30
C VAL A 197 -1.31 -2.92 -10.59
N TYR A 198 -2.07 -3.37 -9.59
CA TYR A 198 -3.52 -3.45 -9.61
C TYR A 198 -4.11 -2.57 -8.51
N ASP A 199 -4.72 -1.46 -8.88
CA ASP A 199 -5.49 -0.64 -7.95
C ASP A 199 -6.94 -1.14 -7.90
N ILE A 200 -7.33 -1.76 -6.80
CA ILE A 200 -8.68 -2.30 -6.57
C ILE A 200 -9.75 -1.22 -6.79
N LYS A 201 -9.49 0.03 -6.38
CA LYS A 201 -10.44 1.12 -6.56
C LYS A 201 -10.67 1.43 -8.03
N HIS A 202 -9.65 1.25 -8.87
CA HIS A 202 -9.80 1.30 -10.32
C HIS A 202 -10.57 0.10 -10.85
N LEU A 203 -10.22 -1.12 -10.43
CA LEU A 203 -10.91 -2.35 -10.85
C LEU A 203 -12.41 -2.31 -10.58
N MET A 204 -12.82 -1.76 -9.43
CA MET A 204 -14.23 -1.58 -9.07
C MET A 204 -15.05 -0.82 -10.13
N LYS A 205 -14.43 0.06 -10.94
CA LYS A 205 -15.14 0.76 -12.03
C LYS A 205 -15.70 -0.18 -13.10
N PHE A 206 -15.13 -1.38 -13.23
CA PHE A 206 -15.55 -2.41 -14.18
C PHE A 206 -16.45 -3.48 -13.55
N CYS A 207 -16.76 -3.33 -12.26
CA CYS A 207 -17.63 -4.23 -11.52
C CYS A 207 -18.96 -3.52 -11.24
N ASN A 208 -20.04 -4.01 -11.83
CA ASN A 208 -21.36 -3.47 -11.57
C ASN A 208 -21.68 -3.53 -10.06
N SER A 209 -22.20 -2.43 -9.52
CA SER A 209 -22.69 -2.31 -8.14
C SER A 209 -21.66 -2.19 -7.02
N LEU A 210 -20.34 -2.23 -7.31
CA LEU A 210 -19.31 -2.05 -6.27
C LEU A 210 -18.92 -0.57 -6.10
N HIS A 211 -19.03 -0.07 -4.86
CA HIS A 211 -18.72 1.33 -4.51
C HIS A 211 -18.32 1.44 -3.02
N GLY A 212 -17.82 2.61 -2.62
CA GLY A 212 -17.37 2.85 -1.23
C GLY A 212 -15.88 2.59 -1.00
N GLY A 213 -15.45 2.66 0.27
CA GLY A 213 -14.06 2.40 0.69
C GLY A 213 -13.76 0.90 0.81
N LEU A 214 -12.51 0.56 1.19
CA LEU A 214 -12.03 -0.82 1.27
C LEU A 214 -12.90 -1.68 2.20
N ASN A 215 -13.22 -1.18 3.40
CA ASN A 215 -14.11 -1.89 4.34
C ASN A 215 -15.47 -2.22 3.71
N LYS A 216 -16.06 -1.27 2.98
CA LYS A 216 -17.37 -1.50 2.36
C LYS A 216 -17.29 -2.53 1.25
N LEU A 217 -16.22 -2.50 0.46
CA LEU A 217 -15.97 -3.49 -0.56
C LEU A 217 -15.77 -4.89 0.06
N ALA A 218 -14.98 -4.99 1.12
CA ALA A 218 -14.74 -6.24 1.84
C ALA A 218 -16.05 -6.84 2.38
N GLU A 219 -16.92 -6.02 2.98
CA GLU A 219 -18.27 -6.45 3.39
C GLU A 219 -19.08 -7.02 2.22
N LEU A 220 -19.10 -6.32 1.07
CA LEU A 220 -19.85 -6.73 -0.12
C LEU A 220 -19.31 -8.04 -0.73
N LEU A 221 -18.02 -8.34 -0.55
CA LEU A 221 -17.36 -9.55 -1.03
C LEU A 221 -17.26 -10.64 0.05
N GLU A 222 -17.90 -10.44 1.21
CA GLU A 222 -17.88 -11.37 2.35
C GLU A 222 -16.45 -11.73 2.79
N VAL A 223 -15.60 -10.71 2.89
CA VAL A 223 -14.24 -10.78 3.41
C VAL A 223 -14.20 -10.20 4.82
N GLU A 224 -13.76 -11.01 5.78
CA GLU A 224 -13.60 -10.59 7.17
C GLU A 224 -12.24 -9.92 7.38
N ARG A 225 -12.22 -8.83 8.15
CA ARG A 225 -10.98 -8.13 8.54
C ARG A 225 -10.30 -8.89 9.69
N ILE A 226 -8.98 -9.00 9.58
CA ILE A 226 -8.11 -9.52 10.63
C ILE A 226 -7.12 -8.42 11.03
N GLY A 227 -7.06 -8.11 12.33
CA GLY A 227 -6.32 -6.97 12.86
C GLY A 227 -7.18 -5.73 13.05
N ILE A 228 -6.53 -4.63 13.47
CA ILE A 228 -7.19 -3.36 13.80
C ILE A 228 -7.38 -2.56 12.50
N CYS A 229 -8.56 -1.96 12.29
CA CYS A 229 -8.80 -1.08 11.14
C CYS A 229 -7.94 0.19 11.25
N HIS A 230 -7.48 0.74 10.12
CA HIS A 230 -6.57 1.91 10.10
C HIS A 230 -5.21 1.62 10.75
N GLN A 231 -4.73 0.39 10.55
CA GLN A 231 -3.34 0.04 10.71
C GLN A 231 -2.89 -0.68 9.45
N ALA A 232 -1.79 -0.22 8.88
CA ALA A 232 -1.39 -0.59 7.53
C ALA A 232 -1.26 -2.11 7.33
N GLY A 233 -0.79 -2.87 8.34
CA GLY A 233 -0.68 -4.33 8.24
C GLY A 233 -2.04 -5.00 8.01
N SER A 234 -3.03 -4.67 8.84
CA SER A 234 -4.41 -5.16 8.75
C SER A 234 -5.09 -4.74 7.45
N ASP A 235 -4.90 -3.48 7.04
CA ASP A 235 -5.48 -2.93 5.81
C ASP A 235 -4.83 -3.53 4.55
N SER A 236 -3.52 -3.81 4.55
CA SER A 236 -2.84 -4.54 3.46
C SER A 236 -3.35 -5.99 3.32
N LEU A 237 -3.63 -6.66 4.44
CA LEU A 237 -4.20 -8.01 4.44
C LEU A 237 -5.63 -8.01 3.90
N LEU A 238 -6.45 -7.05 4.34
CA LEU A 238 -7.79 -6.88 3.81
C LEU A 238 -7.77 -6.59 2.31
N THR A 239 -6.81 -5.77 1.86
CA THR A 239 -6.56 -5.48 0.44
C THR A 239 -6.25 -6.75 -0.34
N SER A 240 -5.33 -7.60 0.12
CA SER A 240 -5.00 -8.89 -0.53
C SER A 240 -6.23 -9.80 -0.66
N CYS A 241 -6.91 -10.06 0.47
CA CYS A 241 -8.07 -10.94 0.50
C CYS A 241 -9.23 -10.43 -0.38
N THR A 242 -9.43 -9.11 -0.39
CA THR A 242 -10.47 -8.45 -1.18
C THR A 242 -10.16 -8.54 -2.67
N PHE A 243 -8.91 -8.29 -3.07
CA PHE A 243 -8.48 -8.43 -4.47
C PHE A 243 -8.72 -9.83 -5.00
N ARG A 244 -8.37 -10.87 -4.22
CA ARG A 244 -8.61 -12.26 -4.64
C ARG A 244 -10.09 -12.54 -4.89
N ARG A 245 -10.96 -12.20 -3.94
CA ARG A 245 -12.42 -12.38 -4.11
C ARG A 245 -12.95 -11.59 -5.30
N LEU A 246 -12.44 -10.38 -5.52
CA LEU A 246 -12.82 -9.53 -6.65
C LEU A 246 -12.40 -10.18 -7.98
N LYS A 247 -11.16 -10.65 -8.08
CA LYS A 247 -10.57 -11.33 -9.26
C LYS A 247 -11.37 -12.59 -9.62
N GLU A 248 -11.72 -13.40 -8.63
CA GLU A 248 -12.54 -14.61 -8.80
C GLU A 248 -13.98 -14.28 -9.26
N ALA A 249 -14.63 -13.32 -8.61
CA ALA A 249 -16.06 -13.06 -8.83
C ALA A 249 -16.38 -12.25 -10.10
N TYR A 250 -15.50 -11.32 -10.50
CA TYR A 250 -15.82 -10.34 -11.56
C TYR A 250 -14.91 -10.44 -12.79
N PHE A 251 -13.74 -11.04 -12.66
CA PHE A 251 -12.71 -11.00 -13.71
C PHE A 251 -12.34 -12.38 -14.26
N GLY A 252 -13.00 -13.44 -13.80
CA GLY A 252 -12.74 -14.81 -14.27
C GLY A 252 -11.29 -15.25 -14.11
N GLY A 253 -10.56 -14.66 -13.14
CA GLY A 253 -9.17 -14.94 -12.88
C GLY A 253 -8.13 -14.09 -13.64
N SER A 254 -8.52 -13.19 -14.55
CA SER A 254 -7.57 -12.40 -15.37
C SER A 254 -7.76 -10.90 -15.19
N THR A 255 -6.70 -10.20 -14.76
CA THR A 255 -6.74 -8.75 -14.46
C THR A 255 -5.69 -7.93 -15.21
N GLU A 256 -4.86 -8.58 -16.03
CA GLU A 256 -3.65 -8.03 -16.65
C GLU A 256 -3.93 -6.77 -17.49
N LYS A 257 -5.09 -6.74 -18.17
CA LYS A 257 -5.53 -5.59 -18.98
C LYS A 257 -5.80 -4.30 -18.18
N TYR A 258 -5.93 -4.39 -16.86
CA TYR A 258 -6.19 -3.25 -15.97
C TYR A 258 -4.94 -2.81 -15.20
N SER A 259 -3.80 -3.45 -15.46
CA SER A 259 -2.56 -3.15 -14.74
C SER A 259 -2.02 -1.75 -15.06
N GLY A 260 -1.33 -1.15 -14.08
CA GLY A 260 -0.59 0.11 -14.24
C GLY A 260 -1.42 1.39 -14.12
N VAL A 261 -2.70 1.30 -13.79
CA VAL A 261 -3.59 2.48 -13.62
C VAL A 261 -3.90 2.71 -12.14
N LEU A 262 -3.52 3.89 -11.63
CA LEU A 262 -3.83 4.34 -10.27
C LEU A 262 -5.11 5.18 -10.25
N TYR A 263 -6.03 4.88 -9.35
CA TYR A 263 -7.31 5.59 -9.29
C TYR A 263 -7.10 7.09 -9.03
N GLY A 264 -7.79 7.94 -9.79
CA GLY A 264 -7.74 9.40 -9.64
C GLY A 264 -6.51 10.10 -10.24
N LEU A 265 -5.51 9.32 -10.69
CA LEU A 265 -4.27 9.85 -11.28
C LEU A 265 -4.04 9.36 -12.72
N GLY A 266 -4.32 8.10 -13.02
CA GLY A 266 -4.09 7.56 -14.36
C GLY A 266 -4.92 8.28 -15.43
N VAL A 267 -4.31 8.50 -16.60
CA VAL A 267 -5.07 8.82 -17.81
C VAL A 267 -5.69 7.50 -18.26
N GLU A 268 -7.02 7.40 -18.24
CA GLU A 268 -7.69 6.27 -18.89
C GLU A 268 -7.28 6.35 -20.37
N ASN A 269 -6.36 5.48 -20.80
CA ASN A 269 -6.11 5.29 -22.21
C ASN A 269 -7.40 4.71 -22.78
N GLY A 270 -8.26 5.61 -23.27
CA GLY A 270 -9.40 5.28 -24.08
C GLY A 270 -8.90 4.72 -25.41
N GLU A 271 -8.47 3.46 -25.40
CA GLU A 271 -8.38 2.64 -26.59
C GLU A 271 -9.31 1.44 -26.39
N ASN A 272 -10.61 1.72 -26.47
CA ASN A 272 -11.51 0.78 -27.13
C ASN A 272 -11.13 0.75 -28.61
N SER A 273 -10.09 0.00 -28.93
CA SER A 273 -9.77 -0.43 -30.28
C SER A 273 -10.26 -1.86 -30.43
N HIS A 274 -11.52 -1.96 -30.87
CA HIS A 274 -12.27 -3.13 -31.37
C HIS A 274 -12.85 -4.13 -30.35
#